data_AF-A0A0G0MBP4-F1
#
_entry.id   AF-A0A0G0MBP4-F1
#
_cell.length_a   1.000
_cell.length_b   1.000
_cell.length_c   1.000
_cell.angle_alpha   90.00
_cell.angle_beta   90.00
_cell.angle_gamma   90.00
#
_symmetry.space_group_name_H-M   'P 1'
#
loop_
_entity.id
_entity.type
_entity.pdbx_description
1 polymer ?
#
loop_
_entity_poly.entity_id
_entity_poly.type
_entity_poly.pdbx_seq_one_letter_code
_entity_poly.pdbx_strand_id
1 'polypeptide(L)'
;MAVKYGADLEVVWLAAMLHDIARLEDLEPHDEIGSEKAYKILIERRFNLELAKEVSSTILTHRCKKYAPETLEQKIIATADAMAHFIPPFYFWIGKYSNKSFEEVLEKNRNKLERDFNEKIFFEEERKLVAIHYEILKKWFGFQI
;
A
#
# COMPACT_ATOMS: atom_id res chain seq x y z
N MET A 1 11.71 -7.06 -3.84
CA MET A 1 12.31 -5.86 -3.23
C MET A 1 13.15 -6.18 -2.00
N ALA A 2 12.66 -6.90 -0.99
CA ALA A 2 13.46 -7.25 0.21
C ALA A 2 14.87 -7.79 -0.11
N VAL A 3 14.96 -8.86 -0.92
CA VAL A 3 16.26 -9.42 -1.36
C VAL A 3 17.12 -8.40 -2.11
N LYS A 4 16.51 -7.61 -3.00
CA LYS A 4 17.20 -6.60 -3.81
C LYS A 4 17.85 -5.51 -2.95
N TYR A 5 17.17 -5.09 -1.88
CA TYR A 5 17.60 -3.99 -1.02
C TYR A 5 18.25 -4.44 0.29
N GLY A 6 18.33 -5.75 0.56
CA GLY A 6 18.90 -6.28 1.80
C GLY A 6 18.04 -6.01 3.04
N ALA A 7 16.72 -5.94 2.88
CA ALA A 7 15.78 -5.81 4.01
C ALA A 7 15.51 -7.15 4.68
N ASP A 8 14.97 -7.11 5.90
CA ASP A 8 14.51 -8.32 6.57
C ASP A 8 13.35 -8.97 5.77
N LEU A 9 13.60 -10.18 5.27
CA LEU A 9 12.65 -10.88 4.42
C LEU A 9 11.39 -11.30 5.18
N GLU A 10 11.53 -11.69 6.45
CA GLU A 10 10.44 -12.17 7.27
C GLU A 10 9.51 -11.01 7.65
N VAL A 11 10.06 -9.87 8.05
CA VAL A 11 9.28 -8.64 8.31
C VAL A 11 8.49 -8.24 7.08
N VAL A 12 9.15 -8.16 5.91
CA VAL A 12 8.50 -7.74 4.66
C VAL A 12 7.42 -8.74 4.24
N TRP A 13 7.65 -10.05 4.33
CA TRP A 13 6.65 -11.03 3.95
C TRP A 13 5.41 -10.97 4.85
N LEU A 14 5.60 -10.96 6.16
CA LEU A 14 4.49 -10.90 7.10
C LEU A 14 3.72 -9.59 6.97
N ALA A 15 4.41 -8.46 6.84
CA ALA A 15 3.76 -7.17 6.62
C ALA A 15 2.98 -7.14 5.29
N ALA A 16 3.55 -7.65 4.20
CA ALA A 16 2.84 -7.72 2.92
C ALA A 16 1.56 -8.57 3.01
N MET A 17 1.60 -9.69 3.74
CA MET A 17 0.43 -10.55 3.94
C MET A 17 -0.67 -9.91 4.80
N LEU A 18 -0.29 -9.08 5.76
CA LEU A 18 -1.19 -8.62 6.82
C LEU A 18 -1.57 -7.13 6.73
N HIS A 19 -0.94 -6.32 5.88
CA HIS A 19 -1.09 -4.86 5.90
C HIS A 19 -2.54 -4.37 5.78
N ASP A 20 -3.35 -5.08 5.00
CA ASP A 20 -4.76 -4.75 4.74
C ASP A 20 -5.74 -5.61 5.57
N ILE A 21 -5.29 -6.31 6.61
CA ILE A 21 -6.13 -7.26 7.38
C ILE A 21 -7.39 -6.62 7.99
N ALA A 22 -7.32 -5.35 8.36
CA ALA A 22 -8.47 -4.62 8.88
C ALA A 22 -9.57 -4.37 7.82
N ARG A 23 -9.24 -4.44 6.52
CA ARG A 23 -10.22 -4.32 5.43
C ARG A 23 -11.16 -5.51 5.30
N LEU A 24 -10.78 -6.68 5.81
CA LEU A 24 -11.65 -7.86 5.80
C LEU A 24 -12.93 -7.65 6.63
N GLU A 25 -12.87 -6.71 7.58
CA GLU A 25 -13.98 -6.35 8.48
C GLU A 25 -14.47 -4.91 8.24
N ASP A 26 -14.05 -4.26 7.14
CA ASP A 26 -14.37 -2.87 6.78
C ASP A 26 -14.05 -1.84 7.90
N LEU A 27 -12.94 -2.05 8.62
CA LEU A 27 -12.53 -1.18 9.73
C LEU A 27 -11.59 -0.07 9.26
N GLU A 28 -11.86 1.17 9.69
CA GLU A 28 -10.99 2.34 9.47
C GLU A 28 -10.62 3.04 10.80
N PRO A 29 -9.42 3.61 10.94
CA PRO A 29 -8.32 3.62 9.96
C PRO A 29 -7.61 2.25 9.88
N HIS A 30 -7.60 1.63 8.69
CA HIS A 30 -7.16 0.24 8.54
C HIS A 30 -5.66 0.03 8.80
N ASP A 31 -4.83 1.06 8.67
CA ASP A 31 -3.42 1.05 9.01
C ASP A 31 -3.19 0.89 10.52
N GLU A 32 -3.89 1.68 11.36
CA GLU A 32 -3.74 1.61 12.81
C GLU A 32 -4.36 0.31 13.35
N ILE A 33 -5.61 0.01 12.96
CA ILE A 33 -6.31 -1.20 13.40
C ILE A 33 -5.63 -2.46 12.85
N GLY A 34 -5.17 -2.43 11.61
CA GLY A 34 -4.46 -3.53 10.96
C GLY A 34 -3.11 -3.80 11.61
N SER A 35 -2.37 -2.75 11.97
CA SER A 35 -1.12 -2.83 12.73
C SER A 35 -1.32 -3.53 14.08
N GLU A 36 -2.33 -3.11 14.85
CA GLU A 36 -2.66 -3.76 16.14
C GLU A 36 -3.11 -5.22 15.97
N LYS A 37 -3.95 -5.52 14.98
CA LYS A 37 -4.42 -6.88 14.69
C LYS A 37 -3.27 -7.79 14.27
N ALA A 38 -2.39 -7.33 13.38
CA ALA A 38 -1.24 -8.09 12.93
C ALA A 38 -0.32 -8.44 14.10
N TYR A 39 -0.04 -7.47 14.98
CA TYR A 39 0.72 -7.72 16.21
C TYR A 39 0.08 -8.84 17.04
N LYS A 40 -1.21 -8.72 17.37
CA LYS A 40 -1.94 -9.72 18.19
C LYS A 40 -1.89 -11.11 17.56
N ILE A 41 -2.15 -11.21 16.25
CA ILE A 41 -2.09 -12.48 15.50
C ILE A 41 -0.69 -13.10 15.61
N LEU A 42 0.37 -12.33 15.42
CA LEU A 42 1.74 -12.85 15.49
C LEU A 42 2.10 -13.34 16.90
N ILE A 43 1.71 -12.58 17.94
CA ILE A 43 1.91 -13.00 19.34
C ILE A 43 1.13 -14.27 19.68
N GLU A 44 -0.14 -14.37 19.28
CA GLU A 44 -0.96 -15.57 19.48
C GLU A 44 -0.39 -16.80 18.78
N ARG A 45 0.25 -16.59 17.61
CA ARG A 45 0.94 -17.62 16.84
C ARG A 45 2.37 -17.90 17.34
N ARG A 46 2.79 -17.28 18.44
CA ARG A 46 4.09 -17.47 19.11
C ARG A 46 5.29 -17.03 18.29
N PHE A 47 5.12 -16.05 17.40
CA PHE A 47 6.25 -15.37 16.78
C PHE A 47 7.01 -14.54 17.81
N ASN A 48 8.27 -14.23 17.50
CA ASN A 48 9.12 -13.39 18.35
C ASN A 48 8.50 -12.00 18.54
N LEU A 49 8.63 -11.45 19.75
CA LEU A 49 8.08 -10.15 20.12
C LEU A 49 8.62 -9.00 19.26
N GLU A 50 9.92 -9.00 18.97
CA GLU A 50 10.56 -7.94 18.19
C GLU A 50 10.10 -7.98 16.74
N LEU A 51 10.10 -9.17 16.13
CA LEU A 51 9.53 -9.39 14.80
C LEU A 51 8.07 -8.90 14.72
N ALA A 52 7.24 -9.23 15.71
CA ALA A 52 5.84 -8.79 15.74
C ALA A 52 5.72 -7.26 15.80
N LYS A 53 6.59 -6.58 16.56
CA LYS A 53 6.63 -5.10 16.62
C LYS A 53 7.09 -4.49 15.30
N GLU A 54 8.12 -5.05 14.67
CA GLU A 54 8.63 -4.56 13.39
C GLU A 54 7.59 -4.72 12.28
N VAL A 55 6.89 -5.85 12.21
CA VAL A 55 5.78 -6.06 11.27
C VAL A 55 4.65 -5.09 11.55
N SER A 56 4.25 -4.95 12.82
CA SER A 56 3.21 -4.01 13.24
C SER A 56 3.54 -2.57 12.86
N SER A 57 4.76 -2.11 13.10
CA SER A 57 5.25 -0.80 12.71
C SER A 57 5.28 -0.63 11.19
N THR A 58 5.71 -1.66 10.46
CA THR A 58 5.72 -1.69 8.99
C THR A 58 4.33 -1.50 8.40
N ILE A 59 3.33 -2.15 8.98
CA ILE A 59 1.92 -2.00 8.59
C ILE A 59 1.42 -0.61 8.97
N LEU A 60 1.76 -0.05 10.13
CA LEU A 60 1.28 1.27 10.54
C LEU A 60 1.61 2.39 9.53
N THR A 61 2.79 2.32 8.90
CA THR A 61 3.25 3.37 7.98
C THR A 61 2.86 3.14 6.52
N HIS A 62 2.31 1.96 6.17
CA HIS A 62 2.19 1.54 4.77
C HIS A 62 1.33 2.48 3.92
N ARG A 63 0.38 3.22 4.51
CA ARG A 63 -0.51 4.14 3.76
C ARG A 63 0.16 5.46 3.37
N CYS A 64 1.27 5.85 4.03
CA CYS A 64 1.92 7.15 3.85
C CYS A 64 0.93 8.32 3.99
N LYS A 65 0.06 8.25 5.00
CA LYS A 65 -0.94 9.30 5.30
C LYS A 65 -0.61 10.02 6.58
N LYS A 66 -0.92 9.38 7.71
CA LYS A 66 -0.65 9.93 9.05
C LYS A 66 0.77 9.62 9.52
N TYR A 67 1.28 8.45 9.13
CA TYR A 67 2.61 7.97 9.48
C TYR A 67 3.45 7.79 8.22
N ALA A 68 4.69 8.27 8.26
CA ALA A 68 5.64 8.18 7.15
C ALA A 68 6.58 6.96 7.33
N PRO A 69 6.91 6.25 6.24
CA PRO A 69 7.95 5.21 6.26
C PRO A 69 9.35 5.76 6.53
N GLU A 70 10.01 5.23 7.55
CA GLU A 70 11.38 5.58 7.95
C GLU A 70 12.36 4.45 7.64
N THR A 71 12.01 3.22 8.03
CA THR A 71 12.85 2.03 7.84
C THR A 71 12.81 1.51 6.41
N LEU A 72 13.72 0.60 6.09
CA LEU A 72 13.80 0.00 4.76
C LEU A 72 12.55 -0.86 4.47
N GLU A 73 12.13 -1.67 5.42
CA GLU A 73 10.96 -2.56 5.36
C GLU A 73 9.67 -1.74 5.15
N GLN A 74 9.50 -0.66 5.92
CA GLN A 74 8.39 0.28 5.79
C GLN A 74 8.31 0.88 4.38
N LYS A 75 9.45 1.35 3.84
CA LYS A 75 9.54 1.91 2.49
C LYS A 75 9.26 0.86 1.42
N ILE A 76 9.72 -0.37 1.62
CA ILE A 76 9.45 -1.50 0.71
C ILE A 76 7.95 -1.81 0.66
N ILE A 77 7.29 -1.94 1.81
CA ILE A 77 5.86 -2.24 1.84
C ILE A 77 5.04 -1.10 1.25
N ALA A 78 5.33 0.15 1.60
CA ALA A 78 4.66 1.30 1.00
C ALA A 78 4.84 1.33 -0.53
N THR A 79 6.06 1.09 -1.02
CA THR A 79 6.35 1.05 -2.45
C THR A 79 5.63 -0.11 -3.15
N ALA A 80 5.68 -1.31 -2.58
CA ALA A 80 5.04 -2.49 -3.16
C ALA A 80 3.51 -2.34 -3.25
N ASP A 81 2.88 -1.81 -2.19
CA ASP A 81 1.45 -1.49 -2.20
C ASP A 81 1.12 -0.43 -3.26
N ALA A 82 1.91 0.65 -3.36
CA ALA A 82 1.73 1.67 -4.39
C ALA A 82 1.80 1.07 -5.80
N MET A 83 2.83 0.27 -6.08
CA MET A 83 3.07 -0.35 -7.37
C MET A 83 1.92 -1.28 -7.80
N ALA A 84 1.28 -1.98 -6.86
CA ALA A 84 0.16 -2.88 -7.14
C ALA A 84 -1.04 -2.15 -7.77
N HIS A 85 -1.22 -0.86 -7.49
CA HIS A 85 -2.31 -0.06 -8.06
C HIS A 85 -2.13 0.25 -9.56
N PHE A 86 -0.89 0.21 -10.07
CA PHE A 86 -0.59 0.50 -11.48
C PHE A 86 -0.80 -0.71 -12.39
N ILE A 87 -0.96 -1.91 -11.80
CA ILE A 87 -1.17 -3.15 -12.54
C ILE A 87 -2.69 -3.31 -12.80
N PRO A 88 -3.13 -3.45 -14.06
CA PRO A 88 -4.53 -3.75 -14.35
C PRO A 88 -4.98 -5.05 -13.67
N PRO A 89 -6.23 -5.15 -13.17
CA PRO A 89 -7.35 -4.22 -13.38
C PRO A 89 -7.73 -3.36 -12.16
N PHE A 90 -6.79 -2.99 -11.26
CA PHE A 90 -7.10 -2.35 -9.95
C PHE A 90 -8.15 -1.22 -10.01
N TYR A 91 -7.95 -0.20 -10.85
CA TYR A 91 -8.88 0.93 -10.95
C TYR A 91 -10.23 0.60 -11.60
N PHE A 92 -10.29 -0.43 -12.47
CA PHE A 92 -11.57 -0.92 -13.00
C PHE A 92 -12.41 -1.57 -11.90
N TRP A 93 -11.78 -2.31 -10.99
CA TRP A 93 -12.47 -2.90 -9.85
C TRP A 93 -13.07 -1.83 -8.94
N ILE A 94 -12.32 -0.76 -8.65
CA ILE A 94 -12.85 0.38 -7.89
C ILE A 94 -14.09 0.96 -8.58
N GLY A 95 -14.04 1.19 -9.89
CA GLY A 95 -15.18 1.71 -10.63
C GLY A 95 -16.41 0.80 -10.57
N LYS A 96 -16.21 -0.52 -10.69
CA LYS A 96 -17.30 -1.51 -10.70
C LYS A 96 -17.99 -1.66 -9.34
N TYR A 97 -17.24 -1.60 -8.25
CA TYR A 97 -17.75 -1.90 -6.90
C TYR A 97 -17.96 -0.67 -6.01
N SER A 98 -17.71 0.53 -6.52
CA SER A 98 -17.95 1.78 -5.79
C SER A 98 -19.42 2.18 -5.84
N ASN A 99 -19.96 2.60 -4.69
CA ASN A 99 -21.29 3.21 -4.58
C ASN A 99 -21.29 4.73 -4.83
N LYS A 100 -20.18 5.29 -5.31
CA LYS A 100 -20.00 6.73 -5.58
C LYS A 100 -20.30 7.09 -7.03
N SER A 101 -20.50 8.37 -7.32
CA SER A 101 -20.65 8.83 -8.70
C SER A 101 -19.39 8.55 -9.52
N PHE A 102 -19.54 8.48 -10.84
CA PHE A 102 -18.42 8.32 -11.74
C PHE A 102 -17.38 9.44 -11.59
N GLU A 103 -17.82 10.70 -11.42
CA GLU A 103 -16.92 11.84 -11.23
C GLU A 103 -16.15 11.74 -9.90
N GLU A 104 -16.83 11.36 -8.82
CA GLU A 104 -16.19 11.17 -7.51
C GLU A 104 -15.13 10.05 -7.54
N VAL A 105 -15.40 8.97 -8.27
CA VAL A 105 -14.45 7.86 -8.45
C VAL A 105 -13.24 8.34 -9.25
N LEU A 106 -13.45 9.04 -10.37
CA LEU A 106 -12.36 9.57 -11.19
C LEU A 106 -11.45 10.51 -10.39
N GLU A 107 -12.03 11.46 -9.66
CA GLU A 107 -11.26 12.43 -8.88
C GLU A 107 -10.48 11.74 -7.73
N LYS A 108 -11.08 10.77 -7.04
CA LYS A 108 -10.36 9.98 -6.03
C LYS A 108 -9.23 9.15 -6.65
N ASN A 109 -9.47 8.56 -7.81
CA ASN A 109 -8.47 7.76 -8.51
C ASN A 109 -7.30 8.61 -8.98
N ARG A 110 -7.55 9.82 -9.50
CA ARG A 110 -6.52 10.79 -9.87
C ARG A 110 -5.64 11.16 -8.68
N ASN A 111 -6.25 11.56 -7.56
CA ASN A 111 -5.51 11.92 -6.35
C ASN A 111 -4.70 10.74 -5.78
N LYS A 112 -5.27 9.53 -5.81
CA LYS A 112 -4.56 8.31 -5.40
C LYS A 112 -3.40 7.99 -6.33
N LEU A 113 -3.60 8.10 -7.64
CA LEU A 113 -2.57 7.85 -8.66
C LEU A 113 -1.36 8.78 -8.46
N GLU A 114 -1.61 10.08 -8.29
CA GLU A 114 -0.56 11.08 -8.09
C GLU A 114 0.21 10.84 -6.79
N ARG A 115 -0.48 10.58 -5.68
CA ARG A 115 0.17 10.27 -4.40
C ARG A 115 0.99 8.99 -4.50
N ASP A 116 0.39 7.92 -5.03
CA ASP A 116 1.05 6.62 -5.08
C ASP A 116 2.31 6.68 -5.96
N PHE A 117 2.27 7.41 -7.09
CA PHE A 117 3.43 7.57 -7.96
C PHE A 117 4.50 8.52 -7.41
N ASN A 118 4.14 9.67 -6.84
CA ASN A 118 5.10 10.72 -6.48
C ASN A 118 5.62 10.60 -5.04
N GLU A 119 4.79 10.13 -4.11
CA GLU A 119 5.08 10.18 -2.67
C GLU A 119 5.33 8.80 -2.07
N LYS A 120 4.70 7.75 -2.63
CA LYS A 120 4.65 6.42 -1.98
C LYS A 120 5.65 5.40 -2.53
N ILE A 121 6.18 5.64 -3.73
CA ILE A 121 7.29 4.87 -4.28
C ILE A 121 8.59 5.52 -3.82
N PHE A 122 9.34 4.83 -2.95
CA PHE A 122 10.55 5.35 -2.32
C PHE A 122 11.84 5.02 -3.09
N PHE A 123 11.74 4.18 -4.12
CA PHE A 123 12.89 3.71 -4.89
C PHE A 123 12.74 4.09 -6.35
N GLU A 124 13.77 4.73 -6.90
CA GLU A 124 13.71 5.32 -8.24
C GLU A 124 13.65 4.27 -9.35
N GLU A 125 14.30 3.12 -9.16
CA GLU A 125 14.25 2.04 -10.13
C GLU A 125 12.84 1.43 -10.23
N GLU A 126 12.15 1.30 -9.11
CA GLU A 126 10.78 0.79 -8.99
C GLU A 126 9.78 1.78 -9.58
N ARG A 127 10.01 3.08 -9.38
CA ARG A 127 9.20 4.13 -10.01
C ARG A 127 9.23 4.03 -11.52
N LYS A 128 10.41 3.80 -12.10
CA LYS A 128 10.59 3.61 -13.55
C LYS A 128 9.81 2.41 -14.09
N LEU A 129 9.66 1.33 -13.33
CA LEU A 129 8.90 0.14 -13.75
C LEU A 129 7.41 0.44 -13.98
N VAL A 130 6.84 1.37 -13.21
CA VAL A 130 5.41 1.73 -13.30
C VAL A 130 5.16 3.03 -14.05
N ALA A 131 6.19 3.76 -14.47
CA ALA A 131 6.07 5.07 -15.13
C ALA A 131 5.17 5.06 -16.38
N ILE A 132 5.31 4.04 -17.24
CA ILE A 132 4.46 3.91 -18.44
C ILE A 132 2.98 3.73 -18.03
N HIS A 133 2.71 2.90 -17.02
CA HIS A 133 1.35 2.66 -16.52
C HIS A 133 0.77 3.93 -15.89
N TYR A 134 1.57 4.67 -15.11
CA TYR A 134 1.19 5.96 -14.55
C TYR A 134 0.77 6.95 -15.65
N GLU A 135 1.58 7.13 -16.69
CA GLU A 135 1.27 8.05 -17.79
C GLU A 135 -0.02 7.67 -18.54
N ILE A 136 -0.27 6.37 -18.74
CA ILE A 136 -1.52 5.88 -19.36
C ILE A 136 -2.72 6.21 -18.46
N LEU A 137 -2.64 5.84 -17.18
CA LEU A 137 -3.72 6.06 -16.22
C LEU A 137 -4.00 7.55 -16.00
N LYS A 138 -2.96 8.39 -15.97
CA LYS A 138 -3.07 9.84 -15.85
C LYS A 138 -3.84 10.44 -17.01
N LYS A 139 -3.55 10.02 -18.24
CA LYS A 139 -4.31 10.43 -19.44
C LYS A 139 -5.77 9.96 -19.38
N TRP A 140 -6.00 8.73 -18.95
CA TRP A 140 -7.35 8.17 -18.81
C TRP A 140 -8.19 8.94 -17.79
N PHE A 141 -7.65 9.22 -16.60
CA PHE A 141 -8.36 9.99 -15.58
C PHE A 141 -8.41 11.49 -15.88
N GLY A 142 -7.60 11.98 -16.82
CA GLY A 142 -7.59 13.35 -17.31
C GLY A 142 -8.61 13.63 -18.41
N PHE A 143 -9.26 12.61 -18.97
CA PHE A 143 -10.23 12.78 -20.05
C PHE A 143 -11.48 13.51 -19.54
N GLN A 144 -11.79 14.65 -20.15
CA GLN A 144 -13.04 15.40 -19.94
C GLN A 144 -13.96 15.13 -21.12
N ILE A 145 -15.24 14.85 -20.85
CA ILE A 145 -16.30 14.61 -21.85
C ILE A 145 -16.85 15.95 -22.31
#